data_AF-A0A1I4R235-F1
#
_entry.id   AF-A0A1I4R235-F1
#
_cell.length_a   1.000
_cell.length_b   1.000
_cell.length_c   1.000
_cell.angle_alpha   90.00
_cell.angle_beta   90.00
_cell.angle_gamma   90.00
#
_symmetry.space_group_name_H-M   'P 1'
#
loop_
_entity.id
_entity.type
_entity.pdbx_description
1 polymer ?
#
loop_
_entity_poly.entity_id
_entity_poly.type
_entity_poly.pdbx_seq_one_letter_code
_entity_poly.pdbx_strand_id
1 'polypeptide(L)'
;MWLPRVFIVVLLIGVVWAFQSAVENEWITEPIRVLIGFVASVVLAVTGVYQTKSERRGLGVSLIGGGAGVWIFSTFAGTVLYELIQTPIAFVLYILGIFAGVYLSHIYKSQSLAVFLTIAGFFVPFLVGGEEGNFFIFFFYEMLLVVALGVYAWKREYIVLLYATTLLPSVTFFVYVIASALTDTPGNNTGLVDQYDIFAYTVVAIHIALSILLFYSEVLSRAKGTLLFSYVYSCSDLAVCNSSFSCFYI
;
A
#
# COMPACT_ATOMS: atom_id res chain seq x y z
N MET A 1 19.83 -0.45 -28.43
CA MET A 1 18.99 0.70 -28.00
C MET A 1 19.30 1.10 -26.55
N TRP A 2 20.40 1.83 -26.30
CA TRP A 2 20.79 2.25 -24.93
C TRP A 2 20.53 3.75 -24.66
N LEU A 3 20.42 4.55 -25.72
CA LEU A 3 20.27 6.00 -25.67
C LEU A 3 19.03 6.48 -24.89
N PRO A 4 17.82 5.89 -25.05
CA PRO A 4 16.64 6.37 -24.31
C PRO A 4 16.76 6.22 -22.79
N ARG A 5 17.45 5.17 -22.31
CA ARG A 5 17.62 4.91 -20.88
C ARG A 5 18.54 5.93 -20.24
N VAL A 6 19.66 6.26 -20.91
CA VAL A 6 20.61 7.28 -20.44
C VAL A 6 19.96 8.67 -20.45
N PHE A 7 19.20 8.99 -21.50
CA PHE A 7 18.51 10.27 -21.61
C PHE A 7 17.53 10.51 -20.45
N ILE A 8 16.73 9.50 -20.10
CA ILE A 8 15.78 9.61 -18.97
C ILE A 8 16.53 9.91 -17.66
N VAL A 9 17.65 9.24 -17.39
CA VAL A 9 18.43 9.48 -16.16
C VAL A 9 18.97 10.91 -16.10
N VAL A 10 19.56 11.40 -17.20
CA VAL A 10 20.09 12.77 -17.27
C VAL A 10 18.97 13.81 -17.12
N LEU A 11 17.82 13.60 -17.77
CA LEU A 11 16.67 14.49 -17.65
C LEU A 11 16.15 14.53 -16.21
N LEU A 12 16.02 13.36 -15.55
CA LEU A 12 15.57 13.29 -14.16
C LEU A 12 16.51 14.03 -13.22
N ILE A 13 17.83 13.85 -13.36
CA ILE A 13 18.82 14.59 -12.57
C ILE A 13 18.67 16.09 -12.80
N GLY A 14 18.52 16.53 -14.07
CA GLY A 14 18.33 17.93 -14.41
C GLY A 14 17.07 18.54 -13.80
N VAL A 15 15.94 17.80 -13.81
CA VAL A 15 14.68 18.25 -13.19
C VAL A 15 14.82 18.37 -11.67
N VAL A 16 15.49 17.41 -11.02
CA VAL A 16 15.75 17.46 -9.57
C VAL A 16 16.62 18.67 -9.24
N TRP A 17 17.67 18.92 -10.02
CA TRP A 17 18.57 20.07 -9.81
C TRP A 17 17.87 21.40 -10.06
N ALA A 18 17.04 21.50 -11.11
CA ALA A 18 16.25 22.70 -11.40
C ALA A 18 15.24 22.98 -10.28
N PHE A 19 14.56 21.95 -9.77
CA PHE A 19 13.65 22.08 -8.64
C PHE A 19 14.39 22.53 -7.37
N GLN A 20 15.53 21.91 -7.06
CA GLN A 20 16.36 22.28 -5.93
C GLN A 20 16.85 23.74 -6.05
N SER A 21 17.29 24.17 -7.23
CA SER A 21 17.70 25.56 -7.46
C SER A 21 16.55 26.56 -7.28
N ALA A 22 15.34 26.20 -7.74
CA ALA A 22 14.15 27.04 -7.52
C ALA A 22 13.77 27.13 -6.02
N VAL A 23 14.00 26.06 -5.27
CA VAL A 23 13.81 26.00 -3.82
C VAL A 23 14.85 26.84 -3.06
N GLU A 24 16.13 26.74 -3.45
CA GLU A 24 17.25 27.46 -2.84
C GLU A 24 17.18 28.98 -3.08
N ASN A 25 16.67 29.40 -4.25
CA ASN A 25 16.48 30.82 -4.57
C ASN A 25 15.15 31.40 -4.05
N GLU A 26 14.42 30.65 -3.21
CA GLU A 26 13.10 31.04 -2.67
C GLU A 26 12.02 31.38 -3.72
N TRP A 27 12.20 30.95 -4.98
CA TRP A 27 11.22 31.18 -6.04
C TRP A 27 9.90 30.44 -5.81
N ILE A 28 9.96 29.35 -5.05
CA ILE A 28 8.79 28.56 -4.65
C ILE A 28 8.76 28.50 -3.13
N THR A 29 7.73 29.09 -2.53
CA THR A 29 7.52 29.06 -1.07
C THR A 29 7.08 27.67 -0.59
N GLU A 30 7.32 27.36 0.68
CA GLU A 30 6.99 26.05 1.28
C GLU A 30 5.53 25.62 1.08
N PRO A 31 4.51 26.49 1.26
CA PRO A 31 3.12 26.11 1.03
C PRO A 31 2.85 25.77 -0.44
N ILE A 32 3.49 26.48 -1.37
CA ILE A 32 3.35 26.23 -2.80
C ILE A 32 3.96 24.87 -3.16
N ARG A 33 5.11 24.49 -2.56
CA ARG A 33 5.75 23.18 -2.78
C ARG A 33 4.82 22.02 -2.41
N VAL A 34 4.13 22.14 -1.28
CA VAL A 34 3.17 21.14 -0.83
C VAL A 34 1.94 21.12 -1.74
N LEU A 35 1.43 22.29 -2.13
CA LEU A 35 0.28 22.41 -3.01
C LEU A 35 0.54 21.80 -4.40
N ILE A 36 1.69 22.08 -5.02
CA ILE A 36 2.04 21.49 -6.32
C ILE A 36 2.17 19.97 -6.22
N GLY A 37 2.61 19.43 -5.07
CA GLY A 37 2.65 17.99 -4.82
C GLY A 37 1.25 17.37 -4.81
N PHE A 38 0.30 17.99 -4.10
CA PHE A 38 -1.11 17.56 -4.13
C PHE A 38 -1.72 17.69 -5.52
N VAL A 39 -1.50 18.79 -6.23
CA VAL A 39 -1.99 18.95 -7.61
C VAL A 39 -1.40 17.88 -8.53
N ALA A 40 -0.09 17.64 -8.46
CA ALA A 40 0.58 16.62 -9.25
C ALA A 40 0.04 15.21 -8.95
N SER A 41 -0.23 14.90 -7.69
CA SER A 41 -0.82 13.61 -7.29
C SER A 41 -2.20 13.37 -7.92
N VAL A 42 -3.05 14.40 -7.94
CA VAL A 42 -4.38 14.33 -8.57
C VAL A 42 -4.25 14.21 -10.08
N VAL A 43 -3.38 14.99 -10.72
CA VAL A 43 -3.13 14.93 -12.16
C VAL A 43 -2.63 13.52 -12.56
N LEU A 44 -1.71 12.93 -11.79
CA LEU A 44 -1.23 11.56 -12.00
C LEU A 44 -2.35 10.53 -11.86
N ALA A 45 -3.19 10.65 -10.83
CA ALA A 45 -4.33 9.75 -10.64
C ALA A 45 -5.35 9.86 -11.79
N VAL A 46 -5.71 11.08 -12.21
CA VAL A 46 -6.68 11.34 -13.30
C VAL A 46 -6.14 10.84 -14.64
N THR A 47 -4.87 11.15 -14.95
CA THR A 47 -4.23 10.66 -16.18
C THR A 47 -4.07 9.14 -16.14
N GLY A 48 -3.77 8.54 -14.99
CA GLY A 48 -3.72 7.10 -14.81
C GLY A 48 -5.09 6.42 -15.02
N VAL A 49 -6.17 7.03 -14.54
CA VAL A 49 -7.55 6.60 -14.80
C VAL A 49 -7.86 6.64 -16.30
N TYR A 50 -7.59 7.76 -16.97
CA TYR A 50 -7.77 7.90 -18.41
C TYR A 50 -6.95 6.84 -19.17
N GLN A 51 -5.72 6.61 -18.72
CA GLN A 51 -4.80 5.72 -19.39
C GLN A 51 -5.21 4.25 -19.24
N THR A 52 -5.76 3.90 -18.09
CA THR A 52 -6.33 2.56 -17.80
C THR A 52 -7.55 2.28 -18.67
N LYS A 53 -8.38 3.30 -18.92
CA LYS A 53 -9.53 3.20 -19.84
C LYS A 53 -9.11 3.08 -21.31
N SER A 54 -8.00 3.70 -21.70
CA SER A 54 -7.44 3.67 -23.06
C SER A 54 -6.60 2.42 -23.34
N GLU A 55 -6.99 1.26 -22.79
CA GLU A 55 -6.37 -0.07 -22.92
C GLU A 55 -4.91 -0.22 -22.44
N ARG A 56 -4.24 0.85 -22.00
CA ARG A 56 -2.88 0.82 -21.44
C ARG A 56 -2.92 0.62 -19.92
N ARG A 57 -3.52 -0.50 -19.49
CA ARG A 57 -3.78 -0.80 -18.08
C ARG A 57 -2.54 -0.77 -17.19
N GLY A 58 -1.42 -1.33 -17.64
CA GLY A 58 -0.17 -1.35 -16.86
C GLY A 58 0.31 0.05 -16.50
N LEU A 59 0.43 0.92 -17.50
CA LEU A 59 0.81 2.32 -17.30
C LEU A 59 -0.19 3.07 -16.41
N GLY A 60 -1.49 2.90 -16.67
CA GLY A 60 -2.52 3.61 -15.92
C GLY A 60 -2.54 3.25 -14.43
N VAL A 61 -2.40 1.97 -14.10
CA VAL A 61 -2.28 1.49 -12.71
C VAL A 61 -1.02 2.03 -12.04
N SER A 62 0.12 2.04 -12.73
CA SER A 62 1.36 2.62 -12.20
C SER A 62 1.24 4.12 -11.94
N LEU A 63 0.55 4.87 -12.81
CA LEU A 63 0.29 6.31 -12.61
C LEU A 63 -0.61 6.58 -11.40
N ILE A 64 -1.65 5.75 -11.20
CA ILE A 64 -2.52 5.85 -10.03
C ILE A 64 -1.74 5.58 -8.74
N GLY A 65 -0.92 4.52 -8.73
CA GLY A 65 -0.04 4.21 -7.59
C GLY A 65 0.95 5.34 -7.32
N GLY A 66 1.58 5.87 -8.37
CA GLY A 66 2.47 7.03 -8.27
C GLY A 66 1.76 8.26 -7.71
N GLY A 67 0.53 8.55 -8.16
CA GLY A 67 -0.29 9.63 -7.62
C GLY A 67 -0.56 9.46 -6.13
N ALA A 68 -0.97 8.26 -5.69
CA ALA A 68 -1.18 7.99 -4.27
C ALA A 68 0.12 8.12 -3.44
N GLY A 69 1.26 7.67 -3.98
CA GLY A 69 2.57 7.87 -3.36
C GLY A 69 2.93 9.35 -3.20
N VAL A 70 2.75 10.14 -4.25
CA VAL A 70 3.00 11.60 -4.21
C VAL A 70 2.06 12.29 -3.21
N TRP A 71 0.80 11.86 -3.10
CA TRP A 71 -0.13 12.37 -2.09
C TRP A 71 0.40 12.14 -0.66
N ILE A 72 0.85 10.92 -0.36
CA ILE A 72 1.44 10.56 0.94
C ILE A 72 2.70 11.39 1.20
N PHE A 73 3.63 11.47 0.25
CA PHE A 73 4.86 12.27 0.42
C PHE A 73 4.60 13.78 0.55
N SER A 74 3.59 14.32 -0.15
CA SER A 74 3.21 15.74 -0.03
C SER A 74 2.63 16.04 1.34
N THR A 75 1.84 15.11 1.88
CA THR A 75 1.32 15.20 3.25
C THR A 75 2.47 15.18 4.26
N PHE A 76 3.43 14.25 4.11
CA PHE A 76 4.62 14.18 4.95
C PHE A 76 5.45 15.46 4.91
N ALA A 77 5.71 16.00 3.73
CA ALA A 77 6.45 17.26 3.58
C ALA A 77 5.71 18.41 4.27
N GLY A 78 4.38 18.49 4.12
CA GLY A 78 3.57 19.51 4.79
C GLY A 78 3.54 19.40 6.31
N THR A 79 3.64 18.20 6.88
CA THR A 79 3.65 18.00 8.34
C THR A 79 5.02 18.09 8.98
N VAL A 80 5.99 17.32 8.48
CA VAL A 80 7.24 17.06 9.19
C VAL A 80 8.36 17.96 8.67
N LEU A 81 8.39 18.24 7.37
CA LEU A 81 9.45 19.05 6.78
C LEU A 81 9.20 20.54 6.92
N TYR A 82 7.94 20.97 6.80
CA TYR A 82 7.56 22.39 6.79
C TYR A 82 6.60 22.79 7.92
N GLU A 83 6.12 21.85 8.74
CA GLU A 83 5.20 22.11 9.88
C GLU A 83 3.94 22.94 9.53
N LEU A 84 3.52 22.92 8.26
CA LEU A 84 2.37 23.66 7.73
C LEU A 84 1.03 23.01 8.08
N ILE A 85 1.03 21.69 8.24
CA ILE A 85 -0.16 20.88 8.49
C ILE A 85 -0.05 20.28 9.89
N GLN A 86 -1.11 20.41 10.68
CA GLN A 86 -1.17 19.77 12.00
C GLN A 86 -1.31 18.24 11.86
N THR A 87 -0.65 17.50 12.74
CA THR A 87 -0.62 16.03 12.75
C THR A 87 -2.00 15.37 12.59
N PRO A 88 -3.08 15.78 13.30
CA PRO A 88 -4.40 15.15 13.13
C PRO A 88 -4.98 15.31 11.73
N ILE A 89 -4.79 16.48 11.10
CA ILE A 89 -5.28 16.76 9.75
C ILE A 89 -4.53 15.91 8.73
N ALA A 90 -3.24 15.69 8.95
CA ALA A 90 -2.43 14.86 8.08
C ALA A 90 -2.85 13.38 8.10
N PHE A 91 -3.18 12.83 9.27
CA PHE A 91 -3.76 11.48 9.35
C PHE A 91 -5.03 11.34 8.51
N VAL A 92 -5.91 12.35 8.52
CA VAL A 92 -7.09 12.37 7.65
C VAL A 92 -6.69 12.37 6.18
N LEU A 93 -5.68 13.16 5.78
CA LEU A 93 -5.18 13.19 4.41
C LEU A 93 -4.54 11.84 3.99
N TYR A 94 -3.81 11.16 4.87
CA TYR A 94 -3.27 9.83 4.60
C TYR A 94 -4.39 8.81 4.39
N ILE A 95 -5.38 8.77 5.29
CA ILE A 95 -6.55 7.88 5.17
C ILE A 95 -7.28 8.17 3.85
N LEU A 96 -7.50 9.44 3.50
CA LEU A 96 -8.15 9.83 2.26
C LEU A 96 -7.39 9.31 1.03
N GLY A 97 -6.07 9.52 0.99
CA GLY A 97 -5.22 9.10 -0.13
C GLY A 97 -5.19 7.58 -0.30
N ILE A 98 -5.04 6.84 0.81
CA ILE A 98 -5.05 5.37 0.80
C ILE A 98 -6.42 4.85 0.40
N PHE A 99 -7.49 5.40 0.98
CA PHE A 99 -8.86 5.02 0.64
C PHE A 99 -9.17 5.25 -0.83
N ALA A 100 -8.82 6.41 -1.38
CA ALA A 100 -8.99 6.72 -2.80
C ALA A 100 -8.19 5.74 -3.68
N GLY A 101 -6.93 5.46 -3.32
CA GLY A 101 -6.10 4.49 -4.04
C GLY A 101 -6.68 3.07 -4.01
N VAL A 102 -7.16 2.61 -2.85
CA VAL A 102 -7.76 1.27 -2.68
C VAL A 102 -9.09 1.18 -3.43
N TYR A 103 -9.87 2.25 -3.41
CA TYR A 103 -11.10 2.35 -4.20
C TYR A 103 -10.81 2.25 -5.71
N LEU A 104 -9.77 2.94 -6.20
CA LEU A 104 -9.33 2.80 -7.58
C LEU A 104 -8.79 1.39 -7.89
N SER A 105 -8.04 0.78 -6.96
CA SER A 105 -7.63 -0.63 -7.07
C SER A 105 -8.84 -1.56 -7.21
N HIS A 106 -9.91 -1.30 -6.47
CA HIS A 106 -11.14 -2.09 -6.55
C HIS A 106 -11.81 -1.98 -7.92
N ILE A 107 -11.95 -0.75 -8.44
CA ILE A 107 -12.52 -0.48 -9.76
C ILE A 107 -11.72 -1.19 -10.86
N TYR A 108 -10.39 -1.06 -10.82
CA TYR A 108 -9.51 -1.62 -11.85
C TYR A 108 -9.07 -3.06 -11.59
N LYS A 109 -9.60 -3.68 -10.52
CA LYS A 109 -9.28 -5.06 -10.07
C LYS A 109 -7.77 -5.33 -9.99
N SER A 110 -7.00 -4.33 -9.59
CA SER A 110 -5.54 -4.41 -9.55
C SER A 110 -5.04 -4.76 -8.15
N GLN A 111 -4.55 -5.99 -8.00
CA GLN A 111 -3.94 -6.46 -6.76
C GLN A 111 -2.60 -5.75 -6.47
N SER A 112 -1.79 -5.48 -7.49
CA SER A 112 -0.49 -4.81 -7.34
C SER A 112 -0.62 -3.40 -6.76
N LEU A 113 -1.65 -2.66 -7.18
CA LEU A 113 -1.94 -1.33 -6.64
C LEU A 113 -2.34 -1.38 -5.16
N ALA A 114 -3.18 -2.35 -4.77
CA ALA A 114 -3.54 -2.53 -3.37
C ALA A 114 -2.32 -2.87 -2.51
N VAL A 115 -1.44 -3.78 -2.98
CA VAL A 115 -0.21 -4.15 -2.26
C VAL A 115 0.68 -2.93 -2.06
N PHE A 116 0.86 -2.12 -3.10
CA PHE A 116 1.64 -0.88 -3.01
C PHE A 116 1.07 0.07 -1.95
N LEU A 117 -0.26 0.26 -1.92
CA LEU A 117 -0.92 1.10 -0.93
C LEU A 117 -0.84 0.54 0.49
N THR A 118 -0.86 -0.79 0.65
CA THR A 118 -0.59 -1.42 1.94
C THR A 118 0.80 -1.04 2.43
N ILE A 119 1.83 -1.23 1.61
CA ILE A 119 3.22 -0.90 1.96
C ILE A 119 3.33 0.59 2.32
N ALA A 120 2.82 1.47 1.45
CA ALA A 120 2.86 2.91 1.68
C ALA A 120 2.10 3.31 2.94
N GLY A 121 0.96 2.68 3.21
CA GLY A 121 0.14 2.95 4.38
C GLY A 121 0.79 2.57 5.71
N PHE A 122 1.46 1.41 5.78
CA PHE A 122 2.29 1.04 6.93
C PHE A 122 3.56 1.87 7.04
N PHE A 123 3.97 2.58 5.99
CA PHE A 123 5.11 3.48 6.04
C PHE A 123 4.77 4.84 6.71
N VAL A 124 3.50 5.22 6.75
CA VAL A 124 3.04 6.53 7.29
C VAL A 124 3.44 6.78 8.76
N PRO A 125 3.27 5.83 9.70
CA PRO A 125 3.68 6.05 11.09
C PRO A 125 5.18 6.36 11.23
N PHE A 126 6.03 5.76 10.38
CA PHE A 126 7.46 6.04 10.35
C PHE A 126 7.80 7.39 9.72
N LEU A 127 6.96 7.87 8.79
CA LEU A 127 7.10 9.21 8.23
C LEU A 127 6.75 10.28 9.27
N VAL A 128 5.75 10.05 10.12
CA VAL A 128 5.22 11.07 11.04
C VAL A 128 5.76 10.93 12.47
N GLY A 129 6.27 9.76 12.85
CA GLY A 129 6.70 9.42 14.20
C GLY A 129 7.85 10.29 14.72
N GLY A 130 7.50 11.40 15.39
CA GLY A 130 8.38 12.23 16.22
C GLY A 130 8.04 12.11 17.71
N GLU A 131 8.76 12.85 18.56
CA GLU A 131 8.73 12.74 20.04
C GLU A 131 7.35 13.03 20.69
N GLU A 132 6.46 13.77 20.01
CA GLU A 132 5.13 14.13 20.53
C GLU A 132 3.98 13.27 19.97
N GLY A 133 4.30 12.26 19.17
CA GLY A 133 3.33 11.45 18.48
C GLY A 133 2.43 10.65 19.45
N ASN A 134 1.12 10.92 19.45
CA ASN A 134 0.18 10.19 20.29
C ASN A 134 0.06 8.73 19.83
N PHE A 135 0.60 7.80 20.64
CA PHE A 135 0.56 6.36 20.39
C PHE A 135 -0.84 5.84 20.04
N PHE A 136 -1.89 6.32 20.72
CA PHE A 136 -3.24 5.87 20.44
C PHE A 136 -3.66 6.17 18.99
N ILE A 137 -3.26 7.32 18.44
CA ILE A 137 -3.61 7.69 17.06
C ILE A 137 -2.91 6.75 16.07
N PHE A 138 -1.62 6.48 16.25
CA PHE A 138 -0.88 5.53 15.40
C PHE A 138 -1.47 4.12 15.49
N PHE A 139 -1.76 3.68 16.72
CA PHE A 139 -2.34 2.37 16.97
C PHE A 139 -3.69 2.19 16.26
N PHE A 140 -4.60 3.16 16.42
CA PHE A 140 -5.90 3.12 15.76
C PHE A 140 -5.77 3.18 14.24
N TYR A 141 -4.86 3.99 13.72
CA TYR A 141 -4.59 4.08 12.29
C TYR A 141 -4.12 2.74 11.72
N GLU A 142 -3.12 2.10 12.34
CA GLU A 142 -2.62 0.81 11.87
C GLU A 142 -3.67 -0.30 11.99
N MET A 143 -4.40 -0.35 13.11
CA MET A 143 -5.47 -1.32 13.30
C MET A 143 -6.54 -1.20 12.21
N LEU A 144 -6.97 0.04 11.92
CA LEU A 144 -7.95 0.32 10.88
C LEU A 144 -7.42 -0.11 9.51
N LEU A 145 -6.15 0.19 9.22
CA LEU A 145 -5.50 -0.14 7.96
C LEU A 145 -5.40 -1.66 7.74
N VAL A 146 -4.95 -2.39 8.77
CA VAL A 146 -4.91 -3.86 8.78
C VAL A 146 -6.29 -4.44 8.50
N VAL A 147 -7.30 -4.03 9.28
CA VAL A 147 -8.64 -4.59 9.20
C VAL A 147 -9.26 -4.30 7.83
N ALA A 148 -9.17 -3.06 7.36
CA ALA A 148 -9.75 -2.65 6.08
C ALA A 148 -9.11 -3.41 4.90
N LEU A 149 -7.77 -3.46 4.85
CA LEU A 149 -7.04 -4.11 3.75
C LEU A 149 -7.09 -5.63 3.85
N GLY A 150 -7.08 -6.19 5.06
CA GLY A 150 -7.23 -7.64 5.30
C GLY A 150 -8.61 -8.14 4.88
N VAL A 151 -9.69 -7.44 5.25
CA VAL A 151 -11.05 -7.75 4.78
C VAL A 151 -11.16 -7.60 3.27
N TYR A 152 -10.56 -6.56 2.70
CA TYR A 152 -10.54 -6.36 1.26
C TYR A 152 -9.79 -7.49 0.52
N ALA A 153 -8.62 -7.91 1.04
CA ALA A 153 -7.84 -9.00 0.51
C ALA A 153 -8.60 -10.34 0.55
N TRP A 154 -9.27 -10.62 1.66
CA TRP A 154 -10.05 -11.84 1.82
C TRP A 154 -11.24 -11.88 0.85
N LYS A 155 -12.05 -10.80 0.79
CA LYS A 155 -13.21 -10.72 -0.11
C LYS A 155 -12.85 -10.85 -1.60
N ARG A 156 -11.61 -10.52 -1.97
CA ARG A 156 -11.13 -10.56 -3.35
C ARG A 156 -10.21 -11.74 -3.65
N GLU A 157 -9.98 -12.62 -2.67
CA GLU A 157 -9.07 -13.78 -2.77
C GLU A 157 -7.65 -13.35 -3.23
N TYR A 158 -7.20 -12.14 -2.85
CA TYR A 158 -5.89 -11.60 -3.22
C TYR A 158 -4.81 -12.08 -2.26
N ILE A 159 -4.25 -13.27 -2.55
CA ILE A 159 -3.25 -13.94 -1.69
C ILE A 159 -2.04 -13.05 -1.38
N VAL A 160 -1.43 -12.41 -2.39
CA VAL A 160 -0.27 -11.50 -2.18
C VAL A 160 -0.64 -10.31 -1.30
N LEU A 161 -1.86 -9.79 -1.43
CA LEU A 161 -2.30 -8.67 -0.60
C LEU A 161 -2.48 -9.13 0.85
N LEU A 162 -3.02 -10.33 1.03
CA LEU A 162 -3.21 -10.95 2.34
C LEU A 162 -1.86 -11.22 3.03
N TYR A 163 -0.85 -11.69 2.29
CA TYR A 163 0.52 -11.80 2.82
C TYR A 163 1.10 -10.44 3.20
N ALA A 164 0.94 -9.42 2.35
CA ALA A 164 1.44 -8.08 2.65
C ALA A 164 0.82 -7.53 3.94
N THR A 165 -0.50 -7.64 4.11
CA THR A 165 -1.21 -7.19 5.31
C THR A 165 -0.86 -7.98 6.57
N THR A 166 -0.38 -9.22 6.43
CA THR A 166 0.03 -10.08 7.56
C THR A 166 1.48 -9.83 7.98
N LEU A 167 2.37 -9.60 7.02
CA LEU A 167 3.80 -9.43 7.27
C LEU A 167 4.17 -8.00 7.69
N LEU A 168 3.57 -6.98 7.06
CA LEU A 168 3.92 -5.59 7.34
C LEU A 168 3.75 -5.19 8.82
N PRO A 169 2.64 -5.53 9.52
CA PRO A 169 2.50 -5.25 10.96
C PRO A 169 3.59 -5.89 11.83
N SER A 170 4.08 -7.09 11.45
CA SER A 170 5.16 -7.74 12.20
C SER A 170 6.50 -7.02 12.03
N VAL A 171 6.74 -6.47 10.83
CA VAL A 171 7.91 -5.65 10.57
C VAL A 171 7.81 -4.33 11.33
N THR A 172 6.63 -3.68 11.33
CA THR A 172 6.45 -2.42 12.06
C THR A 172 6.66 -2.59 13.56
N PHE A 173 6.11 -3.67 14.13
CA PHE A 173 6.34 -4.06 15.52
C PHE A 173 7.83 -4.29 15.83
N PHE A 174 8.52 -5.07 15.01
CA PHE A 174 9.94 -5.37 15.23
C PHE A 174 10.81 -4.11 15.18
N VAL A 175 10.54 -3.20 14.24
CA VAL A 175 11.23 -1.91 14.16
C VAL A 175 10.98 -1.09 15.42
N TYR A 176 9.76 -1.05 15.92
CA TYR A 176 9.41 -0.30 17.12
C TYR A 176 10.09 -0.84 18.38
N VAL A 177 10.14 -2.16 18.55
CA VAL A 177 10.86 -2.82 19.67
C VAL A 177 12.36 -2.53 19.62
N ILE A 178 12.96 -2.55 18.44
CA ILE A 178 14.38 -2.18 18.29
C ILE A 178 14.58 -0.71 18.62
N ALA A 179 13.72 0.17 18.10
CA ALA A 179 13.81 1.60 18.36
C ALA A 179 13.73 1.89 19.86
N SER A 180 12.79 1.28 20.58
CA SER A 180 12.65 1.45 22.03
C SER A 180 13.87 0.92 22.78
N ALA A 181 14.37 -0.26 22.41
CA ALA A 181 15.56 -0.85 23.04
C ALA A 181 16.84 -0.02 22.82
N LEU A 182 16.93 0.75 21.73
CA LEU A 182 18.05 1.66 21.47
C LEU A 182 17.94 2.98 22.25
N THR A 183 16.72 3.40 22.59
CA THR A 183 16.45 4.65 23.34
C THR A 183 16.37 4.44 24.85
N ASP A 184 16.23 3.20 25.32
CA ASP A 184 16.12 2.90 26.75
C ASP A 184 17.43 3.16 27.50
N THR A 185 17.38 4.13 28.42
CA THR A 185 18.39 4.32 29.47
C THR A 185 18.05 3.40 30.65
N PRO A 186 19.02 2.65 31.22
CA PRO A 186 18.74 1.68 32.26
C PRO A 186 18.32 2.40 33.56
N GLY A 187 17.04 2.42 33.89
CA GLY A 187 16.60 3.06 35.14
C GLY A 187 15.12 3.09 35.49
N ASN A 188 14.16 2.84 34.59
CA ASN A 188 12.74 2.95 34.94
C ASN A 188 12.02 1.60 34.93
N ASN A 189 12.05 0.91 36.06
CA ASN A 189 11.22 -0.27 36.30
C ASN A 189 9.82 0.20 36.72
N THR A 190 8.88 0.32 35.78
CA THR A 190 7.46 0.43 36.11
C THR A 190 6.73 -0.78 35.56
N GLY A 191 6.46 -1.75 36.43
CA GLY A 191 5.61 -2.88 36.09
C GLY A 191 4.14 -2.48 36.06
N LEU A 192 3.45 -2.85 34.97
CA LEU A 192 2.02 -3.14 34.78
C LEU A 192 1.70 -2.88 33.29
N VAL A 193 1.80 -3.90 32.44
CA VAL A 193 1.47 -3.91 30.99
C VAL A 193 1.80 -2.59 30.30
N ASP A 194 3.05 -2.44 29.84
CA ASP A 194 3.44 -1.22 29.16
C ASP A 194 2.66 -1.05 27.85
N GLN A 195 2.50 0.18 27.38
CA GLN A 195 1.81 0.53 26.13
C GLN A 195 2.28 -0.31 24.92
N TYR A 196 3.54 -0.76 24.97
CA TYR A 196 4.21 -1.65 24.03
C TYR A 196 3.65 -3.08 24.03
N ASP A 197 3.22 -3.61 25.18
CA ASP A 197 2.67 -4.96 25.32
C ASP A 197 1.31 -5.08 24.63
N ILE A 198 0.46 -4.04 24.74
CA ILE A 198 -0.85 -3.99 24.09
C ILE A 198 -0.69 -4.05 22.55
N PHE A 199 0.30 -3.33 22.01
CA PHE A 199 0.61 -3.38 20.59
C PHE A 199 1.14 -4.76 20.17
N ALA A 200 2.01 -5.36 20.98
CA ALA A 200 2.51 -6.71 20.73
C ALA A 200 1.38 -7.75 20.65
N TYR A 201 0.49 -7.78 21.66
CA TYR A 201 -0.62 -8.73 21.71
C TYR A 201 -1.59 -8.54 20.54
N THR A 202 -1.87 -7.30 20.14
CA THR A 202 -2.78 -7.01 19.04
C THR A 202 -2.19 -7.40 17.69
N VAL A 203 -0.89 -7.14 17.44
CA VAL A 203 -0.19 -7.59 16.23
C VAL A 203 -0.17 -9.12 16.15
N VAL A 204 0.14 -9.81 17.25
CA VAL A 204 0.12 -11.29 17.30
C VAL A 204 -1.30 -11.82 17.07
N ALA A 205 -2.32 -11.24 17.71
CA ALA A 205 -3.72 -11.63 17.52
C ALA A 205 -4.19 -11.42 16.08
N ILE A 206 -3.82 -10.29 15.46
CA ILE A 206 -4.06 -9.98 14.06
C ILE A 206 -3.39 -11.01 13.15
N HIS A 207 -2.13 -11.35 13.42
CA HIS A 207 -1.37 -12.32 12.62
C HIS A 207 -1.98 -13.73 12.71
N ILE A 208 -2.42 -14.15 13.90
CA ILE A 208 -3.16 -15.40 14.09
C ILE A 208 -4.50 -15.37 13.34
N ALA A 209 -5.27 -14.29 13.44
CA ALA A 209 -6.55 -14.17 12.73
C ALA A 209 -6.37 -14.20 11.19
N LEU A 210 -5.36 -13.49 10.68
CA LEU A 210 -5.05 -13.43 9.25
C LEU A 210 -4.44 -14.73 8.70
N SER A 211 -3.64 -15.44 9.50
CA SER A 211 -3.11 -16.76 9.13
C SER A 211 -4.21 -17.83 9.10
N ILE A 212 -5.16 -17.79 10.04
CA ILE A 212 -6.37 -18.61 9.98
C ILE A 212 -7.17 -18.30 8.70
N LEU A 213 -7.32 -17.01 8.36
CA LEU A 213 -7.95 -16.56 7.13
C LEU A 213 -7.23 -17.05 5.86
N LEU A 214 -5.90 -17.00 5.83
CA LEU A 214 -5.06 -17.55 4.77
C LEU A 214 -5.33 -19.04 4.59
N PHE A 215 -5.34 -19.81 5.68
CA PHE A 215 -5.62 -21.24 5.67
C PHE A 215 -7.00 -21.55 5.09
N TYR A 216 -8.04 -20.82 5.49
CA TYR A 216 -9.38 -20.96 4.90
C TYR A 216 -9.41 -20.58 3.41
N SER A 217 -8.67 -19.54 3.01
CA SER A 217 -8.62 -19.11 1.60
C SER A 217 -7.92 -20.14 0.70
N GLU A 218 -6.84 -20.78 1.16
CA GLU A 218 -6.18 -21.87 0.43
C GLU A 218 -7.10 -23.09 0.30
N VAL A 219 -7.77 -23.47 1.39
CA VAL A 219 -8.76 -24.57 1.41
C VAL A 219 -9.90 -24.28 0.42
N LEU A 220 -10.40 -23.04 0.37
CA LEU A 220 -11.46 -22.64 -0.56
C LEU A 220 -10.98 -22.63 -2.02
N SER A 221 -9.75 -22.16 -2.29
CA SER A 221 -9.16 -22.19 -3.64
C SER A 221 -8.94 -23.63 -4.13
N ARG A 222 -8.48 -24.52 -3.25
CA ARG A 222 -8.32 -25.95 -3.54
C ARG A 222 -9.68 -26.60 -3.78
N ALA A 223 -10.68 -26.34 -2.94
CA ALA A 223 -12.03 -26.88 -3.12
C ALA A 223 -12.68 -26.46 -4.45
N LYS A 224 -12.53 -25.19 -4.87
CA LYS A 224 -12.96 -24.74 -6.21
C LYS A 224 -12.17 -25.42 -7.34
N GLY A 225 -10.85 -25.59 -7.17
CA GLY A 225 -10.00 -26.30 -8.12
C GLY A 225 -10.41 -27.76 -8.32
N THR A 226 -10.75 -28.47 -7.24
CA THR A 226 -11.21 -29.87 -7.31
C THR A 226 -12.60 -29.99 -7.94
N LEU A 227 -13.50 -29.03 -7.68
CA LEU A 227 -14.83 -29.02 -8.31
C LEU A 227 -14.77 -28.71 -9.81
N LEU A 228 -13.89 -27.80 -10.25
CA LEU A 228 -13.65 -27.56 -11.67
C LEU A 228 -12.99 -28.76 -12.34
N PHE A 229 -12.03 -29.42 -11.69
CA PHE A 229 -11.47 -30.68 -12.19
C PHE A 229 -12.55 -31.77 -12.29
N SER A 230 -13.42 -31.92 -11.29
CA SER A 230 -14.53 -32.88 -11.33
C SER A 230 -15.56 -32.55 -12.42
N TYR A 231 -15.83 -31.28 -12.71
CA TYR A 231 -16.70 -30.87 -13.81
C TYR A 231 -16.05 -31.15 -15.17
N VAL A 232 -14.73 -30.94 -15.30
CA VAL A 232 -13.95 -31.29 -16.49
C VAL A 232 -13.91 -32.80 -16.71
N TYR A 233 -13.72 -33.61 -15.66
CA TYR A 233 -13.78 -35.07 -15.74
C TYR A 233 -15.20 -35.59 -16.06
N SER A 234 -16.24 -34.95 -15.51
CA SER A 234 -17.63 -35.31 -15.84
C SER A 234 -18.02 -34.93 -17.28
N CYS A 235 -17.29 -34.01 -17.92
CA CYS A 235 -17.49 -33.67 -19.33
C CYS A 235 -16.69 -34.58 -20.28
N SER A 236 -15.62 -35.23 -19.82
CA SER A 236 -14.84 -36.19 -20.63
C SER A 236 -15.51 -37.57 -20.77
N ASP A 237 -16.43 -37.93 -19.89
CA ASP A 237 -17.15 -39.22 -19.95
C ASP A 237 -18.43 -39.18 -20.81
N LEU A 238 -18.80 -38.02 -21.38
CA LEU A 238 -20.00 -37.83 -22.21
C LEU A 238 -19.73 -37.64 -23.71
N ALA A 239 -18.47 -37.76 -24.15
CA ALA A 239 -18.10 -37.61 -25.56
C ALA A 239 -17.55 -38.92 -26.16
N VAL A 240 -18.46 -39.86 -26.47
CA VAL A 240 -18.18 -40.94 -27.41
C VAL A 240 -18.43 -40.44 -28.84
N CYS A 241 -17.35 -40.43 -29.64
CA CYS A 241 -17.25 -40.42 -31.11
C CYS A 241 -17.88 -39.26 -31.93
N ASN A 242 -17.05 -38.52 -32.67
CA ASN A 242 -16.73 -38.88 -34.07
C ASN A 242 -15.53 -38.07 -34.62
N SER A 243 -14.80 -38.70 -35.54
CA SER A 243 -13.60 -38.30 -36.27
C SER A 243 -13.65 -36.92 -36.98
N SER A 244 -12.86 -35.96 -36.51
CA SER A 244 -12.00 -35.09 -37.34
C SER A 244 -11.31 -34.03 -36.50
N PHE A 245 -10.01 -33.88 -36.75
CA PHE A 245 -9.10 -32.92 -36.15
C PHE A 245 -9.58 -31.47 -36.27
N SER A 246 -9.59 -30.74 -35.14
CA SER A 246 -8.88 -29.46 -34.92
C SER A 246 -9.37 -28.80 -33.63
N CYS A 247 -8.58 -28.90 -32.56
CA CYS A 247 -8.75 -28.07 -31.36
C CYS A 247 -8.12 -26.69 -31.61
N PHE A 248 -8.91 -25.63 -31.48
CA PHE A 248 -8.42 -24.26 -31.32
C PHE A 248 -8.77 -23.80 -29.90
N TYR A 249 -7.75 -23.37 -29.13
CA TYR A 249 -7.92 -22.74 -27.82
C TYR A 249 -8.29 -21.25 -28.00
N ILE A 250 -9.36 -20.80 -27.33
CA ILE A 250 -9.54 -19.41 -26.88
C ILE A 250 -9.89 -19.47 -25.39
#